data_AF-A0A2V6USC0-F1
#
_entry.id   AF-A0A2V6USC0-F1
#
_cell.length_a   1.000
_cell.length_b   1.000
_cell.length_c   1.000
_cell.angle_alpha   90.00
_cell.angle_beta   90.00
_cell.angle_gamma   90.00
#
_symmetry.space_group_name_H-M   'P 1'
#
loop_
_entity.id
_entity.type
_entity.pdbx_description
1 polymer ?
#
loop_
_entity_poly.entity_id
_entity_poly.type
_entity_poly.pdbx_seq_one_letter_code
_entity_poly.pdbx_strand_id
1 'polypeptide(L)'
;PTWYSGLFGGYFVVSALYTGFAALSLLTIRANARGEIAVSPSAIQDVAKLQFAMSIMWMYFFWSQYLVIWYGNVPVETRFFVRRVFVDPWRIVAWVVLVVGWLLPFCYLLKRLTGRPPERHTPLVVVSVMGLGAIFLERVFLVFPAAPGGSRLPLGWGDLFVTAGFLALFLLSRRWFFARFKPGLTSGLPTAR
;
A
#
# COMPACT_ATOMS: atom_id res chain seq x y z
N PRO A 1 -27.11 -8.02 -4.10
CA PRO A 1 -26.17 -6.90 -3.89
C PRO A 1 -26.84 -5.54 -4.13
N THR A 2 -26.72 -4.59 -3.19
CA THR A 2 -27.47 -3.32 -3.21
C THR A 2 -26.61 -2.08 -3.46
N TRP A 3 -25.28 -2.18 -3.46
CA TRP A 3 -24.37 -1.05 -3.64
C TRP A 3 -23.52 -1.23 -4.90
N TYR A 4 -23.26 -0.14 -5.62
CA TYR A 4 -22.41 -0.10 -6.81
C TYR A 4 -21.62 1.20 -6.86
N SER A 5 -20.47 1.19 -7.54
CA SER A 5 -19.69 2.40 -7.82
C SER A 5 -18.72 2.15 -8.98
N GLY A 6 -18.78 2.98 -10.02
CA GLY A 6 -17.92 2.84 -11.21
C GLY A 6 -16.43 3.05 -10.93
N LEU A 7 -16.08 3.88 -9.94
CA LEU A 7 -14.68 4.18 -9.60
C LEU A 7 -14.04 3.12 -8.70
N PHE A 8 -14.83 2.26 -8.07
CA PHE A 8 -14.33 1.30 -7.07
C PHE A 8 -13.35 0.28 -7.66
N GLY A 9 -13.56 -0.18 -8.90
CA GLY A 9 -12.61 -1.06 -9.59
C GLY A 9 -11.26 -0.38 -9.82
N GLY A 10 -11.28 0.84 -10.35
CA GLY A 10 -10.06 1.64 -10.55
C GLY A 10 -9.33 1.93 -9.24
N TYR A 11 -10.07 2.17 -8.17
CA TYR A 11 -9.51 2.39 -6.84
C TYR A 11 -8.69 1.18 -6.35
N PHE A 12 -9.18 -0.05 -6.58
CA PHE A 12 -8.44 -1.29 -6.27
C PHE A 12 -7.18 -1.47 -7.11
N VAL A 13 -7.22 -1.10 -8.39
CA VAL A 13 -6.05 -1.16 -9.27
C VAL A 13 -4.96 -0.20 -8.79
N VAL A 14 -5.32 1.05 -8.49
CA VAL A 14 -4.36 2.07 -8.02
C VAL A 14 -3.72 1.67 -6.69
N SER A 15 -4.50 1.16 -5.75
CA SER A 15 -3.96 0.65 -4.47
C SER A 15 -3.10 -0.60 -4.64
N ALA A 16 -3.43 -1.50 -5.58
CA ALA A 16 -2.55 -2.61 -5.93
C ALA A 16 -1.21 -2.12 -6.48
N LEU A 17 -1.21 -1.15 -7.41
CA LEU A 17 0.02 -0.52 -7.90
C LEU A 17 0.80 0.16 -6.78
N TYR A 18 0.13 0.88 -5.88
CA TYR A 18 0.78 1.52 -4.74
C TYR A 18 1.50 0.50 -3.85
N THR A 19 0.82 -0.59 -3.45
CA THR A 19 1.46 -1.67 -2.68
C THR A 19 2.53 -2.42 -3.46
N GLY A 20 2.39 -2.56 -4.78
CA GLY A 20 3.39 -3.15 -5.66
C GLY A 20 4.69 -2.36 -5.67
N PHE A 21 4.63 -1.03 -5.87
CA PHE A 21 5.82 -0.17 -5.80
C PHE A 21 6.40 -0.06 -4.38
N ALA A 22 5.55 -0.14 -3.34
CA ALA A 22 6.03 -0.21 -1.97
C ALA A 22 6.82 -1.50 -1.68
N ALA A 23 6.30 -2.65 -2.11
CA ALA A 23 6.99 -3.92 -2.03
C ALA A 23 8.29 -3.90 -2.85
N LEU A 24 8.26 -3.35 -4.07
CA LEU A 24 9.45 -3.22 -4.91
C LEU A 24 10.52 -2.35 -4.24
N SER A 25 10.15 -1.20 -3.71
CA SER A 25 11.08 -0.32 -2.96
C SER A 25 11.73 -1.06 -1.79
N LEU A 26 10.92 -1.75 -0.98
CA LEU A 26 11.39 -2.50 0.18
C LEU A 26 12.36 -3.63 -0.21
N LEU A 27 12.02 -4.40 -1.25
CA LEU A 27 12.82 -5.53 -1.71
C LEU A 27 14.13 -5.05 -2.33
N THR A 28 14.10 -4.00 -3.16
CA THR A 28 15.30 -3.43 -3.78
C THR A 28 16.26 -2.86 -2.73
N ILE A 29 15.75 -2.08 -1.76
CA ILE A 29 16.60 -1.54 -0.69
C ILE A 29 17.22 -2.67 0.13
N ARG A 30 16.45 -3.70 0.48
CA ARG A 30 16.94 -4.83 1.29
C ARG A 30 17.97 -5.67 0.54
N ALA A 31 17.78 -5.92 -0.75
CA ALA A 31 18.73 -6.67 -1.56
C ALA A 31 20.04 -5.87 -1.79
N ASN A 32 19.93 -4.55 -2.05
CA ASN A 32 21.11 -3.67 -2.23
C ASN A 32 21.91 -3.57 -0.92
N ALA A 33 21.25 -3.45 0.23
CA ALA A 33 21.90 -3.43 1.54
C ALA A 33 22.60 -4.76 1.91
N ARG A 34 22.21 -5.88 1.28
CA ARG A 34 22.85 -7.19 1.45
C ARG A 34 23.96 -7.47 0.43
N GLY A 35 24.20 -6.55 -0.50
CA GLY A 35 25.12 -6.75 -1.61
C GLY A 35 24.64 -7.79 -2.64
N GLU A 36 23.35 -8.16 -2.62
CA GLU A 36 22.77 -9.10 -3.58
C GLU A 36 22.60 -8.46 -4.96
N ILE A 37 22.35 -7.15 -5.01
CA ILE A 37 22.25 -6.31 -6.22
C ILE A 37 23.08 -5.05 -6.03
N ALA A 38 23.53 -4.45 -7.14
CA ALA A 38 24.15 -3.11 -7.15
C ALA A 38 23.22 -2.13 -7.88
N VAL A 39 22.37 -1.44 -7.12
CA VAL A 39 21.43 -0.44 -7.66
C VAL A 39 21.85 0.95 -7.19
N SER A 40 21.87 1.92 -8.12
CA SER A 40 22.23 3.28 -7.78
C SER A 40 21.19 3.91 -6.82
N PRO A 41 21.61 4.82 -5.92
CA PRO A 41 20.67 5.55 -5.07
C PRO A 41 19.60 6.32 -5.86
N SER A 42 19.92 6.76 -7.08
CA SER A 42 18.97 7.43 -7.99
C SER A 42 17.84 6.50 -8.43
N ALA A 43 18.15 5.27 -8.85
CA ALA A 43 17.14 4.30 -9.27
C ALA A 43 16.22 3.91 -8.09
N ILE A 44 16.77 3.77 -6.87
CA ILE A 44 15.95 3.54 -5.67
C ILE A 44 15.00 4.72 -5.41
N GLN A 45 15.49 5.96 -5.58
CA GLN A 45 14.66 7.15 -5.43
C GLN A 45 13.55 7.20 -6.50
N ASP A 46 13.81 6.77 -7.72
CA ASP A 46 12.81 6.75 -8.80
C ASP A 46 11.68 5.76 -8.51
N VAL A 47 11.97 4.57 -7.96
CA VAL A 47 10.93 3.65 -7.48
C VAL A 47 10.12 4.28 -6.34
N ALA A 48 10.78 5.00 -5.41
CA ALA A 48 10.09 5.72 -4.35
C ALA A 48 9.20 6.86 -4.87
N LYS A 49 9.57 7.53 -5.97
CA LYS A 49 8.70 8.50 -6.67
C LYS A 49 7.48 7.83 -7.29
N LEU A 50 7.62 6.63 -7.87
CA LEU A 50 6.47 5.86 -8.38
C LEU A 50 5.53 5.44 -7.25
N GLN A 51 6.08 4.94 -6.12
CA GLN A 51 5.28 4.67 -4.92
C GLN A 51 4.53 5.94 -4.46
N PHE A 52 5.22 7.09 -4.41
CA PHE A 52 4.61 8.35 -4.02
C PHE A 52 3.50 8.80 -4.98
N ALA A 53 3.74 8.74 -6.28
CA ALA A 53 2.74 9.08 -7.29
C ALA A 53 1.48 8.21 -7.17
N MET A 54 1.64 6.89 -6.95
CA MET A 54 0.49 6.01 -6.73
C MET A 54 -0.23 6.30 -5.41
N SER A 55 0.47 6.74 -4.36
CA SER A 55 -0.18 7.17 -3.11
C SER A 55 -1.04 8.43 -3.30
N ILE A 56 -0.59 9.38 -4.12
CA ILE A 56 -1.38 10.57 -4.48
C ILE A 56 -2.59 10.16 -5.32
N MET A 57 -2.39 9.29 -6.31
CA MET A 57 -3.47 8.76 -7.14
C MET A 57 -4.52 8.02 -6.29
N TRP A 58 -4.07 7.24 -5.30
CA TRP A 58 -4.96 6.53 -4.37
C TRP A 58 -5.85 7.50 -3.59
N MET A 59 -5.25 8.56 -3.04
CA MET A 59 -5.99 9.62 -2.35
C MET A 59 -6.96 10.33 -3.28
N TYR A 60 -6.51 10.64 -4.50
CA TYR A 60 -7.35 11.26 -5.52
C TYR A 60 -8.58 10.42 -5.83
N PHE A 61 -8.46 9.09 -5.96
CA PHE A 61 -9.59 8.21 -6.23
C PHE A 61 -10.51 8.10 -5.02
N PHE A 62 -9.95 7.98 -3.81
CA PHE A 62 -10.72 7.99 -2.57
C PHE A 62 -11.57 9.26 -2.46
N TRP A 63 -10.94 10.42 -2.66
CA TRP A 63 -11.61 11.72 -2.58
C TRP A 63 -12.64 11.91 -3.68
N SER A 64 -12.31 11.54 -4.93
CA SER A 64 -13.24 11.65 -6.06
C SER A 64 -14.49 10.80 -5.87
N GLN A 65 -14.35 9.60 -5.29
CA GLN A 65 -15.49 8.75 -4.96
C GLN A 65 -16.31 9.36 -3.82
N TYR A 66 -15.65 9.82 -2.76
CA TYR A 66 -16.29 10.41 -1.60
C TYR A 66 -17.12 11.65 -1.96
N LEU A 67 -16.55 12.57 -2.75
CA LEU A 67 -17.21 13.82 -3.13
C LEU A 67 -18.54 13.59 -3.85
N VAL A 68 -18.57 12.68 -4.83
CA VAL A 68 -19.79 12.40 -5.61
C VAL A 68 -20.87 11.78 -4.73
N ILE A 69 -20.51 10.84 -3.85
CA ILE A 69 -21.45 10.18 -2.95
C ILE A 69 -21.98 11.16 -1.91
N TRP A 70 -21.10 12.01 -1.37
CA TRP A 70 -21.48 13.03 -0.40
C TRP A 70 -22.40 14.08 -1.01
N TYR A 71 -22.08 14.58 -2.21
CA TYR A 71 -22.88 15.59 -2.90
C TYR A 71 -24.22 15.04 -3.41
N GLY A 72 -24.22 13.81 -3.93
CA GLY A 72 -25.44 13.15 -4.41
C GLY A 72 -26.38 12.70 -3.27
N ASN A 73 -25.84 12.45 -2.07
CA ASN A 73 -26.55 12.06 -0.85
C ASN A 73 -27.62 10.97 -1.06
N VAL A 74 -27.36 10.03 -1.98
CA VAL A 74 -28.29 8.94 -2.26
C VAL A 74 -28.18 7.92 -1.11
N PRO A 75 -29.27 7.52 -0.44
CA PRO A 75 -29.21 6.70 0.77
C PRO A 75 -28.49 5.36 0.57
N VAL A 76 -28.63 4.74 -0.60
CA VAL A 76 -28.02 3.43 -0.89
C VAL A 76 -26.50 3.51 -0.98
N GLU A 77 -25.95 4.56 -1.58
CA GLU A 77 -24.51 4.77 -1.74
C GLU A 77 -23.88 5.30 -0.44
N THR A 78 -24.56 6.24 0.21
CA THR A 78 -24.09 6.93 1.42
C THR A 78 -23.92 5.97 2.60
N ARG A 79 -24.83 4.98 2.76
CA ARG A 79 -24.76 3.97 3.83
C ARG A 79 -23.44 3.20 3.83
N PHE A 80 -22.85 2.95 2.66
CA PHE A 80 -21.56 2.26 2.55
C PHE A 80 -20.41 3.06 3.17
N PHE A 81 -20.37 4.37 2.90
CA PHE A 81 -19.36 5.29 3.43
C PHE A 81 -19.57 5.60 4.91
N VAL A 82 -20.81 5.88 5.32
CA VAL A 82 -21.15 6.19 6.72
C VAL A 82 -20.69 5.09 7.67
N ARG A 83 -21.01 3.83 7.35
CA ARG A 83 -20.64 2.68 8.19
C ARG A 83 -19.12 2.54 8.37
N ARG A 84 -18.31 3.00 7.42
CA ARG A 84 -16.85 2.80 7.39
C ARG A 84 -16.07 3.99 7.92
N VAL A 85 -16.51 5.21 7.61
CA VAL A 85 -15.74 6.42 7.89
C VAL A 85 -16.26 7.16 9.11
N PHE A 86 -17.55 7.01 9.45
CA PHE A 86 -18.20 7.84 10.48
C PHE A 86 -18.67 7.05 11.70
N VAL A 87 -18.83 5.72 11.60
CA VAL A 87 -19.33 4.85 12.68
C VAL A 87 -18.20 4.02 13.29
N ASP A 88 -18.19 3.91 14.62
CA ASP A 88 -17.24 3.07 15.35
C ASP A 88 -17.56 1.57 15.18
N PRO A 89 -16.54 0.68 15.20
CA PRO A 89 -15.11 0.95 15.41
C PRO A 89 -14.35 1.38 14.14
N TRP A 90 -15.00 1.33 12.98
CA TRP A 90 -14.36 1.49 11.68
C TRP A 90 -13.86 2.91 11.40
N ARG A 91 -14.49 3.93 12.01
CA ARG A 91 -14.01 5.32 11.98
C ARG A 91 -12.53 5.41 12.36
N ILE A 92 -12.13 4.79 13.47
CA ILE A 92 -10.73 4.84 13.94
C ILE A 92 -9.80 4.21 12.90
N VAL A 93 -10.20 3.07 12.34
CA VAL A 93 -9.45 2.36 11.31
C VAL A 93 -9.28 3.23 10.06
N ALA A 94 -10.34 3.89 9.59
CA ALA A 94 -10.30 4.79 8.44
C ALA A 94 -9.32 5.95 8.65
N TRP A 95 -9.34 6.59 9.84
CA TRP A 95 -8.39 7.66 10.17
C TRP A 95 -6.95 7.18 10.27
N VAL A 96 -6.72 5.99 10.84
CA VAL A 96 -5.38 5.38 10.88
C VAL A 96 -4.88 5.12 9.45
N VAL A 97 -5.69 4.53 8.58
CA VAL A 97 -5.33 4.33 7.17
C VAL A 97 -5.01 5.66 6.47
N LEU A 98 -5.83 6.69 6.70
CA LEU A 98 -5.63 8.00 6.09
C LEU A 98 -4.33 8.66 6.57
N VAL A 99 -4.09 8.68 7.87
CA VAL A 99 -2.96 9.39 8.46
C VAL A 99 -1.65 8.62 8.28
N VAL A 100 -1.64 7.34 8.63
CA VAL A 100 -0.44 6.47 8.57
C VAL A 100 -0.16 6.04 7.14
N GLY A 101 -1.19 5.72 6.35
CA GLY A 101 -1.02 5.25 4.98
C GLY A 101 -0.73 6.35 3.99
N TRP A 102 -1.24 7.57 4.21
CA TRP A 102 -1.12 8.63 3.24
C TRP A 102 -0.51 9.90 3.82
N LEU A 103 -1.10 10.54 4.83
CA LEU A 103 -0.69 11.89 5.26
C LEU A 103 0.77 11.97 5.73
N LEU A 104 1.18 11.06 6.64
CA LEU A 104 2.54 11.02 7.16
C LEU A 104 3.58 10.68 6.06
N PRO A 105 3.40 9.58 5.29
CA PRO A 105 4.21 9.32 4.10
C PRO A 105 4.27 10.49 3.12
N PHE A 106 3.15 11.16 2.89
CA PHE A 106 3.04 12.23 1.91
C PHE A 106 3.88 13.44 2.33
N CYS A 107 3.69 13.93 3.56
CA CYS A 107 4.45 15.07 4.07
C CYS A 107 5.96 14.79 4.10
N TYR A 108 6.35 13.55 4.44
CA TYR A 108 7.75 13.14 4.45
C TYR A 108 8.34 13.05 3.03
N LEU A 109 7.67 12.34 2.13
CA LEU A 109 8.14 12.10 0.76
C LEU A 109 8.17 13.38 -0.07
N LEU A 110 7.26 14.33 0.17
CA LEU A 110 7.24 15.62 -0.54
C LEU A 110 8.55 16.39 -0.37
N LYS A 111 9.10 16.45 0.86
CA LYS A 111 10.40 17.09 1.12
C LYS A 111 11.57 16.21 0.69
N ARG A 112 11.44 14.89 0.84
CA ARG A 112 12.53 13.94 0.59
C ARG A 112 12.82 13.74 -0.90
N LEU A 113 11.78 13.71 -1.74
CA LEU A 113 11.89 13.36 -3.15
C LEU A 113 12.30 14.53 -4.06
N THR A 114 12.22 15.77 -3.57
CA THR A 114 12.68 16.98 -4.28
C THR A 114 14.19 17.23 -4.15
N GLY A 115 14.86 16.56 -3.20
CA GLY A 115 16.31 16.68 -2.96
C GLY A 115 17.17 15.64 -3.69
N ARG A 116 18.49 15.76 -3.47
CA ARG A 116 19.49 14.79 -3.97
C ARG A 116 19.20 13.37 -3.45
N PRO A 117 19.49 12.32 -4.25
CA PRO A 117 19.34 10.94 -3.80
C PRO A 117 20.15 10.70 -2.52
N PRO A 118 19.51 10.26 -1.44
CA PRO A 118 20.20 10.01 -0.18
C PRO A 118 20.98 8.69 -0.25
N GLU A 119 22.16 8.65 0.36
CA GLU A 119 22.91 7.39 0.52
C GLU A 119 22.22 6.42 1.51
N ARG A 120 21.41 6.96 2.44
CA ARG A 120 20.64 6.17 3.41
C ARG A 120 19.16 6.09 3.03
N HIS A 121 18.70 4.88 2.72
CA HIS A 121 17.32 4.60 2.32
C HIS A 121 16.42 4.07 3.45
N THR A 122 16.89 4.03 4.70
CA THR A 122 16.10 3.57 5.87
C THR A 122 14.73 4.24 6.01
N PRO A 123 14.58 5.56 5.79
CA PRO A 123 13.25 6.18 5.88
C PRO A 123 12.28 5.72 4.80
N LEU A 124 12.79 5.35 3.61
CA LEU A 124 11.96 4.81 2.53
C LEU A 124 11.39 3.45 2.91
N VAL A 125 12.17 2.61 3.61
CA VAL A 125 11.70 1.33 4.15
C VAL A 125 10.51 1.53 5.09
N VAL A 126 10.62 2.49 6.02
CA VAL A 126 9.54 2.81 6.97
C VAL A 126 8.28 3.24 6.20
N VAL A 127 8.42 4.13 5.23
CA VAL A 127 7.29 4.61 4.43
C VAL A 127 6.65 3.51 3.58
N SER A 128 7.43 2.61 2.98
CA SER A 128 6.89 1.46 2.25
C SER A 128 6.16 0.48 3.17
N VAL A 129 6.66 0.23 4.38
CA VAL A 129 5.98 -0.63 5.38
C VAL A 129 4.68 0.02 5.85
N MET A 130 4.68 1.32 6.13
CA MET A 130 3.46 2.07 6.48
C MET A 130 2.41 1.98 5.37
N GLY A 131 2.81 2.17 4.11
CA GLY A 131 1.91 2.05 2.96
C GLY A 131 1.31 0.64 2.80
N LEU A 132 2.15 -0.40 2.89
CA LEU A 132 1.68 -1.80 2.85
C LEU A 132 0.70 -2.11 3.96
N GLY A 133 1.03 -1.73 5.21
CA GLY A 133 0.17 -1.95 6.37
C GLY A 133 -1.14 -1.18 6.29
N ALA A 134 -1.11 0.07 5.80
CA ALA A 134 -2.31 0.87 5.66
C ALA A 134 -3.25 0.35 4.57
N ILE A 135 -2.74 -0.04 3.40
CA ILE A 135 -3.59 -0.63 2.35
C ILE A 135 -4.11 -2.02 2.78
N PHE A 136 -3.34 -2.79 3.54
CA PHE A 136 -3.86 -4.01 4.15
C PHE A 136 -5.04 -3.72 5.09
N LEU A 137 -4.87 -2.76 5.99
CA LEU A 137 -5.93 -2.32 6.91
C LEU A 137 -7.13 -1.71 6.16
N GLU A 138 -6.88 -1.06 5.03
CA GLU A 138 -7.91 -0.58 4.12
C GLU A 138 -8.78 -1.72 3.59
N ARG A 139 -8.17 -2.82 3.14
CA ARG A 139 -8.91 -4.01 2.70
C ARG A 139 -9.75 -4.60 3.82
N VAL A 140 -9.22 -4.61 5.04
CA VAL A 140 -9.96 -5.06 6.20
C VAL A 140 -11.22 -4.21 6.40
N PHE A 141 -11.12 -2.88 6.48
CA PHE A 141 -12.32 -2.06 6.70
C PHE A 141 -13.23 -1.92 5.47
N LEU A 142 -12.75 -2.16 4.25
CA LEU A 142 -13.61 -2.19 3.07
C LEU A 142 -14.48 -3.44 3.03
N VAL A 143 -13.95 -4.60 3.42
CA VAL A 143 -14.63 -5.90 3.28
C VAL A 143 -15.42 -6.28 4.54
N PHE A 144 -14.81 -6.22 5.72
CA PHE A 144 -15.40 -6.80 6.94
C PHE A 144 -16.73 -6.16 7.41
N PRO A 145 -16.99 -4.84 7.26
CA PRO A 145 -18.30 -4.27 7.62
C PRO A 145 -19.46 -4.77 6.76
N ALA A 146 -19.17 -5.42 5.62
CA ALA A 146 -20.16 -6.08 4.77
C ALA A 146 -20.31 -7.58 5.09
N ALA A 147 -19.41 -8.17 5.88
CA ALA A 147 -19.46 -9.57 6.27
C ALA A 147 -20.46 -9.81 7.43
N PRO A 148 -21.00 -11.03 7.57
CA PRO A 148 -21.79 -11.41 8.75
C PRO A 148 -20.97 -11.18 10.03
N GLY A 149 -21.50 -10.38 10.97
CA GLY A 149 -20.78 -10.03 12.21
C GLY A 149 -19.84 -8.82 12.14
N GLY A 150 -19.91 -8.00 11.07
CA GLY A 150 -19.04 -6.84 10.79
C GLY A 150 -19.06 -5.67 11.79
N SER A 151 -19.60 -5.86 12.99
CA SER A 151 -19.55 -4.91 14.11
C SER A 151 -18.32 -5.11 15.01
N ARG A 152 -17.50 -6.15 14.77
CA ARG A 152 -16.26 -6.42 15.50
C ARG A 152 -15.04 -6.24 14.58
N LEU A 153 -13.94 -5.76 15.16
CA LEU A 153 -12.65 -5.74 14.46
C LEU A 153 -12.13 -7.18 14.31
N PRO A 154 -11.67 -7.59 13.11
CA PRO A 154 -11.15 -8.92 12.85
C PRO A 154 -9.72 -9.06 13.34
N LEU A 155 -9.57 -9.08 14.66
CA LEU A 155 -8.32 -9.33 15.37
C LEU A 155 -8.33 -10.72 16.02
N GLY A 156 -9.11 -11.65 15.47
CA GLY A 156 -9.16 -13.01 15.95
C GLY A 156 -7.87 -13.78 15.62
N TRP A 157 -7.59 -14.83 16.38
CA TRP A 157 -6.47 -15.74 16.08
C TRP A 157 -6.56 -16.32 14.67
N GLY A 158 -7.77 -16.63 14.20
CA GLY A 158 -8.00 -17.09 12.83
C GLY A 158 -7.56 -16.08 11.77
N ASP A 159 -7.91 -14.81 11.93
CA ASP A 159 -7.54 -13.73 11.00
C ASP A 159 -6.01 -13.56 10.93
N LEU A 160 -5.34 -13.65 12.08
CA LEU A 160 -3.88 -13.58 12.18
C LEU A 160 -3.21 -14.78 11.52
N PHE A 161 -3.70 -16.00 11.75
CA PHE A 161 -3.14 -17.19 11.11
C PHE A 161 -3.36 -17.22 9.61
N VAL A 162 -4.52 -16.78 9.12
CA VAL A 162 -4.78 -16.65 7.69
C VAL A 162 -3.84 -15.62 7.07
N THR A 163 -3.72 -14.43 7.68
CA THR A 163 -2.81 -13.38 7.21
C THR A 163 -1.36 -13.85 7.20
N ALA A 164 -0.91 -14.48 8.29
CA ALA A 164 0.44 -15.05 8.39
C ALA A 164 0.66 -16.18 7.40
N GLY A 165 -0.34 -17.02 7.14
CA GLY A 165 -0.31 -18.11 6.18
C GLY A 165 -0.10 -17.61 4.75
N PHE A 166 -0.88 -16.63 4.32
CA PHE A 166 -0.71 -16.02 2.98
C PHE A 166 0.60 -15.25 2.86
N LEU A 167 1.03 -14.55 3.91
CA LEU A 167 2.33 -13.89 3.92
C LEU A 167 3.47 -14.91 3.83
N ALA A 168 3.39 -16.02 4.57
CA ALA A 168 4.37 -17.09 4.53
C ALA A 168 4.41 -17.76 3.16
N LEU A 169 3.24 -18.03 2.55
CA LEU A 169 3.14 -18.57 1.20
C LEU A 169 3.80 -17.64 0.18
N PHE A 170 3.54 -16.33 0.25
CA PHE A 170 4.16 -15.34 -0.61
C PHE A 170 5.69 -15.32 -0.46
N LEU A 171 6.19 -15.30 0.78
CA LEU A 171 7.63 -15.32 1.06
C LEU A 171 8.29 -16.63 0.60
N LEU A 172 7.61 -17.77 0.76
CA LEU A 172 8.08 -19.08 0.30
C LEU A 172 8.11 -19.15 -1.22
N SER A 173 7.05 -18.72 -1.90
CA SER A 173 6.97 -18.64 -3.36
C SER A 173 8.09 -17.78 -3.92
N ARG A 174 8.30 -16.59 -3.35
CA ARG A 174 9.43 -15.72 -3.69
C ARG A 174 10.77 -16.43 -3.49
N ARG A 175 11.02 -16.99 -2.29
CA ARG A 175 12.28 -17.67 -1.98
C ARG A 175 12.54 -18.83 -2.94
N TRP A 176 11.51 -19.62 -3.25
CA TRP A 176 11.59 -20.73 -4.19
C TRP A 176 11.93 -20.25 -5.61
N PHE A 177 11.29 -19.19 -6.09
CA PHE A 177 11.59 -18.57 -7.39
C PHE A 177 13.06 -18.14 -7.48
N PHE A 178 13.57 -17.38 -6.49
CA PHE A 178 14.97 -16.93 -6.50
C PHE A 178 15.97 -18.08 -6.36
N ALA A 179 15.65 -19.13 -5.58
CA ALA A 179 16.49 -20.30 -5.45
C ALA A 179 16.56 -21.14 -6.74
N ARG A 180 15.44 -21.24 -7.46
CA ARG A 180 15.31 -22.07 -8.67
C ARG A 180 15.89 -21.42 -9.92
N PHE A 181 15.65 -20.13 -10.11
CA PHE A 181 16.01 -19.43 -11.33
C PHE A 181 17.33 -18.66 -11.19
N LYS A 182 17.74 -18.30 -9.97
CA LYS A 182 18.89 -17.43 -9.69
C LYS A 182 19.02 -16.32 -10.75
N PRO A 183 17.94 -15.56 -11.03
CA PRO A 183 17.98 -14.55 -12.07
C PRO A 183 19.16 -13.64 -11.76
N GLY A 184 20.08 -13.48 -12.71
CA GLY A 184 21.37 -12.85 -12.48
C GLY A 184 21.20 -11.46 -11.87
N LEU A 185 21.35 -11.38 -10.55
CA LEU A 185 21.49 -10.12 -9.80
C LEU A 185 22.94 -9.58 -9.92
N THR A 186 23.79 -10.31 -10.65
CA THR A 186 25.18 -10.02 -10.93
C THR A 186 25.34 -8.74 -11.74
N SER A 187 26.00 -7.79 -11.10
CA SER A 187 26.74 -6.65 -11.67
C SER A 187 27.37 -6.98 -13.02
N GLY A 188 26.77 -6.51 -14.11
CA GLY A 188 27.28 -6.74 -15.46
C GLY A 188 26.83 -5.73 -16.52
N LEU A 189 26.13 -4.66 -16.14
CA LEU A 189 25.91 -3.55 -17.06
C LEU A 189 27.06 -2.54 -16.87
N PRO A 190 27.77 -2.16 -17.95
CA PRO A 190 28.80 -1.14 -17.87
C PRO A 190 28.14 0.13 -17.32
N THR A 191 28.72 0.70 -16.27
CA THR A 191 28.42 2.06 -15.87
C THR A 191 28.69 2.95 -17.08
N ALA A 192 27.64 3.46 -17.71
CA ALA A 192 27.76 4.54 -18.68
C ALA A 192 28.44 5.70 -17.96
N ARG A 193 29.61 6.08 -18.50
CA ARG A 193 30.47 7.17 -18.02
C ARG A 193 29.72 8.49 -17.95
#